data_AF-A0A4U1D435-F1
#
_entry.id   AF-A0A4U1D435-F1
#
_cell.length_a   1.000
_cell.length_b   1.000
_cell.length_c   1.000
_cell.angle_alpha   90.00
_cell.angle_beta   90.00
_cell.angle_gamma   90.00
#
_symmetry.space_group_name_H-M   'P 1'
#
loop_
_entity.id
_entity.type
_entity.pdbx_description
1 polymer ?
#
loop_
_entity_poly.entity_id
_entity_poly.type
_entity_poly.pdbx_seq_one_letter_code
_entity_poly.pdbx_strand_id
1 'polypeptide(L)'
;MDKKHFSIITYSYLTVLIIVFVIYAFKVADENWKVEIEGQIGNLLTFVGLLFIGLILASIDFAGINEKGNKLTKSSIYGGLSIAAFFLIWRLMMEIV
;
A
#
# COMPACT_ATOMS: atom_id res chain seq x y z
N MET A 1 -12.72 14.60 6.11
CA MET A 1 -13.24 13.24 6.32
C MET A 1 -12.98 12.85 7.76
N ASP A 2 -13.88 12.10 8.40
CA ASP A 2 -13.64 11.62 9.77
C ASP A 2 -12.57 10.52 9.78
N LYS A 3 -11.66 10.58 10.74
CA LYS A 3 -10.52 9.66 10.86
C LYS A 3 -10.99 8.21 10.90
N LYS A 4 -12.03 7.92 11.68
CA LYS A 4 -12.62 6.58 11.77
C LYS A 4 -13.07 6.03 10.41
N HIS A 5 -13.72 6.84 9.58
CA HIS A 5 -14.15 6.39 8.25
C HIS A 5 -12.96 6.19 7.32
N PHE A 6 -11.95 7.05 7.39
CA PHE A 6 -10.73 6.88 6.63
C PHE A 6 -9.99 5.60 7.01
N SER A 7 -9.79 5.32 8.31
CA SER A 7 -9.13 4.09 8.76
C SER A 7 -9.89 2.86 8.27
N ILE A 8 -11.24 2.86 8.36
CA ILE A 8 -12.06 1.74 7.85
C ILE A 8 -11.80 1.53 6.34
N ILE A 9 -11.77 2.60 5.54
CA ILE A 9 -11.51 2.51 4.10
C ILE A 9 -10.09 1.99 3.86
N THR A 10 -9.09 2.52 4.54
CA THR A 10 -7.69 2.13 4.42
C THR A 10 -7.48 0.66 4.74
N TYR A 11 -8.00 0.19 5.88
CA TYR A 11 -7.88 -1.23 6.26
C TYR A 11 -8.70 -2.13 5.34
N SER A 12 -9.91 -1.72 4.94
CA SER A 12 -10.71 -2.50 3.98
C SER A 12 -9.99 -2.65 2.64
N TYR A 13 -9.39 -1.57 2.13
CA TYR A 13 -8.58 -1.59 0.92
C TYR A 13 -7.41 -2.57 1.04
N LEU A 14 -6.62 -2.48 2.12
CA LEU A 14 -5.48 -3.36 2.35
C LEU A 14 -5.91 -4.82 2.50
N THR A 15 -6.99 -5.10 3.22
CA THR A 15 -7.53 -6.46 3.36
C THR A 15 -7.96 -7.03 2.01
N VAL A 16 -8.71 -6.27 1.21
CA VAL A 16 -9.13 -6.71 -0.13
C VAL A 16 -7.91 -6.95 -1.02
N LEU A 17 -6.93 -6.04 -1.00
CA LEU A 17 -5.70 -6.19 -1.77
C LEU A 17 -4.96 -7.48 -1.42
N ILE A 18 -4.80 -7.78 -0.13
CA ILE A 18 -4.14 -9.00 0.34
C ILE A 18 -4.93 -10.23 -0.09
N ILE A 19 -6.25 -10.24 0.06
CA ILE A 19 -7.10 -11.37 -0.35
C ILE A 19 -6.95 -11.62 -1.85
N VAL A 20 -7.04 -10.58 -2.67
CA VAL A 20 -6.90 -10.69 -4.14
C VAL A 20 -5.50 -11.16 -4.51
N PHE A 21 -4.46 -10.66 -3.86
CA PHE A 21 -3.08 -11.10 -4.09
C PHE A 21 -2.88 -12.57 -3.74
N VAL A 22 -3.44 -13.03 -2.60
CA VAL A 22 -3.38 -14.42 -2.19
C VAL A 22 -4.10 -15.31 -3.21
N ILE A 23 -5.33 -14.96 -3.60
CA ILE A 23 -6.08 -15.70 -4.64
C ILE A 23 -5.29 -15.75 -5.95
N TYR A 24 -4.66 -14.65 -6.35
CA TYR A 24 -3.82 -14.61 -7.53
C TYR A 24 -2.60 -15.53 -7.40
N ALA A 25 -1.89 -15.47 -6.28
CA ALA A 25 -0.72 -16.32 -6.02
C ALA A 25 -1.09 -17.81 -6.08
N PHE A 26 -2.23 -18.20 -5.50
CA PHE A 26 -2.76 -19.56 -5.59
C PHE A 26 -3.11 -20.01 -7.01
N LYS A 27 -3.56 -19.09 -7.87
CA LYS A 27 -3.90 -19.41 -9.27
C LYS A 27 -2.69 -19.60 -10.16
N VAL A 28 -1.60 -18.90 -9.84
CA VAL A 28 -0.38 -18.89 -10.67
C VAL A 28 0.67 -19.85 -10.12
N ALA A 29 0.56 -20.25 -8.85
CA ALA A 29 1.42 -21.28 -8.27
C ALA A 29 1.24 -22.62 -8.97
N ASP A 30 2.36 -23.28 -9.27
CA ASP A 30 2.39 -24.65 -9.77
C ASP A 30 2.09 -25.69 -8.67
N GLU A 31 2.12 -26.98 -9.05
CA GLU A 31 1.91 -28.10 -8.12
C GLU A 31 2.92 -28.15 -6.95
N ASN A 32 4.05 -27.46 -7.07
CA ASN A 32 5.10 -27.37 -6.07
C ASN A 32 5.10 -26.04 -5.30
N TRP A 33 4.02 -25.25 -5.39
CA TRP A 33 3.90 -23.91 -4.79
C TRP A 33 4.94 -22.90 -5.28
N LYS A 34 5.50 -23.12 -6.47
CA LYS A 34 6.40 -22.17 -7.12
C LYS A 34 5.63 -21.29 -8.07
N VAL A 35 5.93 -20.00 -8.00
CA VAL A 35 5.41 -19.00 -8.94
C VAL A 35 6.52 -18.72 -9.94
N GLU A 36 6.30 -19.14 -11.18
CA GLU A 36 7.19 -18.78 -12.28
C GLU A 36 6.96 -17.30 -12.63
N ILE A 37 8.01 -16.49 -12.46
CA ILE A 37 7.90 -15.02 -12.58
C ILE A 37 7.87 -14.59 -14.06
N GLU A 38 8.41 -15.42 -14.94
CA GLU A 38 8.44 -15.18 -16.37
C GLU A 38 7.00 -15.13 -16.93
N GLY A 39 6.61 -13.99 -17.52
CA GLY A 39 5.23 -13.73 -17.97
C GLY A 39 4.30 -13.12 -16.92
N GLN A 40 4.68 -13.08 -15.64
CA GLN A 40 3.87 -12.52 -14.55
C GLN A 40 4.34 -11.14 -14.06
N ILE A 41 5.44 -10.62 -14.61
CA ILE A 41 6.03 -9.33 -14.23
C ILE A 41 5.00 -8.19 -14.28
N GLY A 42 4.16 -8.13 -15.32
CA GLY A 42 3.14 -7.08 -15.43
C GLY A 42 2.11 -7.12 -14.31
N ASN A 43 1.67 -8.32 -13.93
CA ASN A 43 0.73 -8.52 -12.82
C ASN A 43 1.39 -8.17 -11.49
N LEU A 44 2.63 -8.58 -11.27
CA LEU A 44 3.41 -8.25 -10.08
C LEU A 44 3.63 -6.73 -9.94
N LEU A 45 3.99 -6.04 -11.03
CA LEU A 45 4.11 -4.57 -11.03
C LEU A 45 2.78 -3.88 -10.70
N THR A 46 1.66 -4.44 -11.18
CA THR A 46 0.32 -3.93 -10.83
C THR A 46 0.05 -4.08 -9.33
N PHE A 47 0.35 -5.23 -8.74
CA PHE A 47 0.22 -5.43 -7.29
C PHE A 47 1.14 -4.52 -6.50
N VAL A 48 2.38 -4.27 -6.96
CA VAL A 48 3.29 -3.31 -6.34
C VAL A 48 2.70 -1.90 -6.36
N GLY A 49 2.13 -1.48 -7.50
CA GLY A 49 1.47 -0.17 -7.61
C GLY A 49 0.27 -0.03 -6.67
N LEU A 50 -0.56 -1.07 -6.56
CA LEU A 50 -1.70 -1.10 -5.62
C LEU A 50 -1.24 -1.11 -4.16
N LEU A 51 -0.23 -1.91 -3.83
CA LEU A 51 0.39 -1.92 -2.50
C LEU A 51 0.90 -0.54 -2.14
N PHE A 52 1.49 0.16 -3.10
CA PHE A 52 2.00 1.51 -2.91
C PHE A 52 0.89 2.52 -2.57
N ILE A 53 -0.26 2.44 -3.23
CA ILE A 53 -1.45 3.23 -2.86
C ILE A 53 -1.88 2.90 -1.43
N GLY A 54 -1.90 1.61 -1.06
CA GLY A 54 -2.19 1.16 0.29
C GLY A 54 -1.25 1.74 1.34
N LEU A 55 0.05 1.81 1.03
CA LEU A 55 1.07 2.42 1.89
C LEU A 55 0.85 3.92 2.08
N ILE A 56 0.47 4.65 1.01
CA ILE A 56 0.10 6.08 1.13
C ILE A 56 -1.08 6.24 2.08
N LEU A 57 -2.15 5.45 1.89
CA LEU A 57 -3.34 5.52 2.74
C LEU A 57 -3.02 5.21 4.21
N ALA A 58 -2.23 4.17 4.45
CA ALA A 58 -1.78 3.80 5.80
C ALA A 58 -0.90 4.88 6.43
N SER A 59 0.00 5.50 5.67
CA SER A 59 0.86 6.58 6.14
C SER A 59 0.07 7.82 6.52
N ILE A 60 -0.95 8.16 5.73
CA ILE A 60 -1.88 9.27 6.03
C ILE A 60 -2.70 8.98 7.28
N ASP A 61 -3.19 7.74 7.43
CA ASP A 61 -3.97 7.33 8.59
C ASP A 61 -3.12 7.42 9.86
N PHE A 62 -1.88 6.90 9.80
CA PHE A 62 -0.91 6.96 10.87
C PHE A 62 -0.53 8.40 11.25
N ALA A 63 -0.27 9.26 10.27
CA ALA A 63 -0.02 10.69 10.51
C ALA A 63 -1.23 11.37 11.19
N GLY A 64 -2.44 10.96 10.82
CA GLY A 64 -3.68 11.44 11.41
C GLY A 64 -3.89 11.07 12.88
N ILE A 65 -3.30 9.98 13.37
CA ILE A 65 -3.43 9.57 14.79
C ILE A 65 -2.82 10.62 15.73
N ASN A 66 -1.73 11.26 15.32
CA ASN A 66 -0.99 12.22 16.15
C ASN A 66 -1.64 13.62 16.21
N GLU A 67 -2.67 13.89 15.41
CA GLU A 67 -3.35 15.17 15.40
C GLU A 67 -4.53 15.27 16.37
N LYS A 68 -4.67 16.42 17.03
CA LYS A 68 -5.83 16.72 17.87
C LYS A 68 -7.08 16.95 17.00
N GLY A 69 -8.14 16.19 17.26
CA GLY A 69 -9.43 16.30 16.58
C GLY A 69 -9.83 15.04 15.81
N ASN A 70 -11.12 14.91 15.48
CA ASN A 70 -11.69 13.69 14.88
C ASN A 70 -11.67 13.68 13.34
N LYS A 71 -11.27 14.80 12.72
CA LYS A 71 -11.23 14.98 11.27
C LYS A 71 -9.80 14.90 10.76
N LEU A 72 -9.61 14.31 9.58
CA LEU A 72 -8.37 14.42 8.84
C LEU A 72 -8.16 15.85 8.38
N THR A 73 -7.03 16.42 8.75
CA THR A 73 -6.61 17.75 8.29
C THR A 73 -5.72 17.61 7.05
N LYS A 74 -5.47 18.74 6.39
CA LYS A 74 -4.53 18.80 5.26
C LYS A 74 -3.11 18.45 5.70
N SER A 75 -2.69 18.77 6.94
CA SER A 75 -1.35 18.44 7.43
C SER A 75 -1.15 16.94 7.57
N SER A 76 -2.15 16.17 7.99
CA SER A 76 -2.08 14.70 8.01
C SER A 76 -1.86 14.11 6.63
N ILE A 77 -2.55 14.65 5.62
CA ILE A 77 -2.44 14.22 4.23
C ILE A 77 -1.03 14.50 3.72
N TYR A 78 -0.54 15.74 3.86
CA TYR A 78 0.82 16.09 3.44
C TYR A 78 1.89 15.33 4.23
N GLY A 79 1.68 15.09 5.52
CA GLY A 79 2.56 14.29 6.37
C GLY A 79 2.67 12.85 5.87
N GLY A 80 1.53 12.19 5.64
CA GLY A 80 1.50 10.84 5.09
C GLY A 80 2.09 10.74 3.68
N LEU A 81 1.81 11.73 2.80
CA LEU A 81 2.43 11.81 1.47
C LEU A 81 3.95 12.00 1.54
N SER A 82 4.44 12.80 2.49
CA SER A 82 5.88 13.01 2.67
C SER A 82 6.58 11.72 3.11
N ILE A 83 5.96 10.95 4.00
CA ILE A 83 6.46 9.62 4.42
C ILE A 83 6.49 8.68 3.21
N ALA A 84 5.40 8.59 2.45
CA ALA A 84 5.35 7.73 1.27
C ALA A 84 6.36 8.13 0.19
N ALA A 85 6.53 9.43 -0.05
CA ALA A 85 7.52 9.95 -0.99
C ALA A 85 8.96 9.66 -0.52
N PHE A 86 9.25 9.80 0.78
CA PHE A 86 10.54 9.42 1.35
C PHE A 86 10.86 7.95 1.10
N PHE A 87 9.91 7.05 1.34
CA PHE A 87 10.09 5.62 1.07
C PHE A 87 10.29 5.31 -0.41
N LEU A 88 9.59 5.99 -1.33
CA LEU A 88 9.84 5.85 -2.77
C LEU A 88 11.26 6.29 -3.15
N ILE A 89 11.65 7.49 -2.72
CA ILE A 89 12.96 8.06 -3.06
C ILE A 89 14.06 7.17 -2.49
N TRP A 90 13.93 6.72 -1.24
CA TRP A 90 14.83 5.76 -0.62
C TRP A 90 14.93 4.47 -1.44
N ARG A 91 13.79 3.88 -1.82
CA ARG A 91 13.76 2.63 -2.58
C ARG A 91 14.45 2.78 -3.93
N LEU A 92 14.17 3.86 -4.66
CA LEU A 92 14.82 4.17 -5.93
C LEU A 92 16.34 4.35 -5.76
N MET A 93 16.78 5.02 -4.69
CA MET A 93 18.20 5.15 -4.39
C MET A 93 18.89 3.80 -4.16
N MET A 94 18.23 2.84 -3.50
CA MET A 94 18.78 1.49 -3.31
C MET A 94 18.76 0.61 -4.57
N GLU A 95 18.05 1.00 -5.63
CA GLU A 95 18.11 0.31 -6.92
C GLU A 95 19.19 0.89 -7.85
N ILE A 96 19.61 2.13 -7.59
CA ILE A 96 20.63 2.85 -8.37
C ILE A 96 22.05 2.65 -7.81
N VAL A 97 22.17 2.32 -6.51
CA VAL A 97 23.43 1.99 -5.81
C VAL A 97 23.65 0.48 -5.80
#